data_AF-A0A7C1S8W4-F1
#
_entry.id   AF-A0A7C1S8W4-F1
#
_cell.length_a   1.000
_cell.length_b   1.000
_cell.length_c   1.000
_cell.angle_alpha   90.00
_cell.angle_beta   90.00
_cell.angle_gamma   90.00
#
_symmetry.space_group_name_H-M   'P 1'
#
loop_
_entity.id
_entity.type
_entity.pdbx_description
1 polymer ?
#
loop_
_entity_poly.entity_id
_entity_poly.type
_entity_poly.pdbx_seq_one_letter_code
_entity_poly.pdbx_strand_id
1 'polypeptide(L)' 'MTAVKVIVLDFAKIEFFENYVVTHVNEDIVLDMGHFEVYKELFTTYYENRPYVYISNRANSYNVNPMAYIQNNVLI' A
#
# COMPACT_ATOMS: atom_id res chain seq x y z
N MET A 1 -4.58 -11.49 15.25
CA MET A 1 -4.45 -10.03 15.08
C MET A 1 -5.58 -9.60 14.16
N THR A 2 -6.33 -8.56 14.51
CA THR A 2 -7.51 -8.12 13.75
C THR A 2 -7.27 -6.71 13.24
N ALA A 3 -7.58 -6.45 11.98
CA ALA A 3 -7.43 -5.12 11.41
C ALA A 3 -8.40 -4.13 12.08
N VAL A 4 -7.92 -2.92 12.35
CA VAL A 4 -8.74 -1.82 12.90
C VAL A 4 -9.62 -1.22 11.79
N LYS A 5 -9.08 -1.15 10.56
CA LYS A 5 -9.80 -0.67 9.39
C LYS A 5 -9.37 -1.48 8.17
N VAL A 6 -10.33 -1.74 7.28
CA VAL A 6 -10.10 -2.39 5.99
C VAL A 6 -10.65 -1.49 4.89
N ILE A 7 -9.87 -1.27 3.85
CA ILE A 7 -10.30 -0.55 2.64
C ILE A 7 -10.11 -1.50 1.45
N VAL A 8 -11.13 -1.62 0.62
CA VAL A 8 -11.08 -2.39 -0.63
C VAL A 8 -11.13 -1.41 -1.78
N LEU A 9 -10.08 -1.41 -2.59
CA LEU A 9 -9.94 -0.66 -3.83
C LEU A 9 -10.11 -1.63 -5.01
N ASP A 10 -10.29 -1.08 -6.20
CA ASP A 10 -10.32 -1.84 -7.46
C ASP A 10 -9.02 -2.62 -7.72
N PHE A 11 -7.87 -2.12 -7.25
CA PHE A 11 -6.56 -2.76 -7.46
C PHE A 11 -5.98 -3.48 -6.24
N ALA A 12 -6.48 -3.25 -5.02
CA ALA A 12 -5.91 -3.83 -3.80
C ALA A 12 -6.87 -3.81 -2.59
N LYS A 13 -6.63 -4.72 -1.64
CA LYS A 13 -7.14 -4.62 -0.26
C LYS A 13 -6.06 -4.07 0.66
N ILE A 14 -6.44 -3.16 1.54
CA ILE A 14 -5.54 -2.53 2.53
C ILE A 14 -6.11 -2.77 3.94
N GLU A 15 -5.27 -3.30 4.82
CA GLU A 15 -5.60 -3.56 6.22
C GLU A 15 -4.73 -2.69 7.13
N PHE A 16 -5.38 -1.85 7.93
CA PHE A 16 -4.73 -0.95 8.87
C PHE A 16 -4.76 -1.53 10.28
N PHE A 17 -3.62 -1.44 10.95
CA PHE A 17 -3.44 -1.77 12.36
C PHE A 17 -2.93 -0.53 13.10
N GLU A 18 -2.62 -0.68 14.39
CA GLU A 18 -2.18 0.47 15.20
C GLU A 18 -0.84 1.06 14.73
N ASN A 19 0.10 0.19 14.36
CA ASN A 19 1.49 0.56 14.05
C ASN A 19 2.03 -0.09 12.76
N TYR A 20 1.16 -0.70 11.97
CA TYR A 20 1.55 -1.26 10.67
C TYR A 20 0.36 -1.38 9.72
N VAL A 21 0.63 -1.32 8.42
CA VAL A 21 -0.36 -1.51 7.35
C VAL A 21 0.05 -2.69 6.48
N VAL A 22 -0.93 -3.48 6.05
CA VAL A 22 -0.71 -4.60 5.13
C VAL A 22 -1.48 -4.33 3.83
N THR A 23 -0.79 -4.35 2.70
CA THR A 23 -1.41 -4.27 1.37
C THR A 23 -1.45 -5.64 0.71
N HIS A 24 -2.55 -5.92 0.01
CA HIS A 24 -2.78 -7.13 -0.77
C HIS A 24 -3.21 -6.70 -2.17
N VAL A 25 -2.27 -6.66 -3.12
CA VAL A 25 -2.57 -6.25 -4.51
C VAL A 25 -3.33 -7.38 -5.21
N ASN A 26 -4.35 -7.03 -6.00
CA ASN A 26 -5.12 -8.00 -6.77
C ASN A 26 -4.26 -8.64 -7.87
N GLU A 27 -4.67 -9.82 -8.35
CA GLU A 27 -4.00 -10.50 -9.46
C GLU A 27 -4.10 -9.67 -10.76
N ASP A 28 -3.11 -9.80 -11.64
CA ASP A 28 -3.04 -9.13 -12.95
C ASP A 28 -2.99 -7.59 -12.93
N ILE A 29 -2.75 -6.99 -11.77
CA ILE A 29 -2.53 -5.55 -11.63
C ILE A 29 -1.08 -5.18 -12.00
N VAL A 30 -0.92 -4.03 -12.67
CA VAL A 30 0.37 -3.33 -12.78
C VAL A 30 0.36 -2.15 -11.83
N LEU A 31 1.00 -2.31 -10.68
CA LEU A 31 1.12 -1.25 -9.67
C LEU A 31 2.05 -0.14 -10.20
N ASP A 32 1.59 1.10 -10.14
CA ASP A 32 2.30 2.26 -10.70
C ASP A 32 2.22 3.49 -9.77
N MET A 33 2.69 4.63 -10.27
CA MET A 33 2.75 5.86 -9.49
C MET A 33 1.38 6.31 -8.97
N GLY A 34 0.32 6.19 -9.77
CA GLY A 34 -1.03 6.62 -9.37
C GLY A 34 -1.54 5.80 -8.19
N HIS A 35 -1.27 4.50 -8.19
CA HIS A 35 -1.61 3.61 -7.08
C HIS A 35 -0.84 3.96 -5.80
N PHE A 36 0.44 4.31 -5.90
CA PHE A 36 1.24 4.71 -4.75
C PHE A 36 0.81 6.05 -4.14
N GLU A 37 0.34 7.01 -4.95
CA GLU A 37 -0.22 8.25 -4.43
C GLU A 37 -1.49 7.99 -3.61
N VAL A 38 -2.35 7.07 -4.05
CA VAL A 38 -3.52 6.63 -3.26
C VAL A 38 -3.08 6.00 -1.93
N TYR A 39 -2.05 5.14 -1.95
CA TYR A 39 -1.50 4.58 -0.71
C TYR A 39 -0.97 5.66 0.23
N LYS A 40 -0.19 6.61 -0.31
CA LYS A 40 0.38 7.70 0.47
C LYS A 40 -0.70 8.54 1.13
N GLU A 41 -1.74 8.93 0.40
CA GLU A 41 -2.87 9.67 0.95
C GLU A 41 -3.52 8.88 2.09
N LEU A 42 -3.89 7.61 1.86
CA LEU A 42 -4.55 6.78 2.86
C LEU A 42 -3.68 6.55 4.11
N PHE A 43 -2.39 6.33 3.93
CA PHE A 43 -1.47 6.04 5.04
C PHE A 43 -1.18 7.30 5.84
N THR A 44 -0.95 8.44 5.17
CA THR A 44 -0.78 9.74 5.82
C THR A 44 -2.04 10.15 6.57
N THR A 45 -3.24 9.93 6.02
CA THR A 45 -4.48 10.22 6.74
C THR A 45 -4.67 9.34 7.98
N TYR A 46 -4.29 8.07 7.93
CA TYR A 46 -4.52 7.14 9.04
C TYR A 46 -3.46 7.25 10.16
N TYR A 47 -2.18 7.34 9.78
CA TYR A 47 -1.08 7.40 10.75
C TYR A 47 -0.71 8.83 11.14
N GLU A 48 -1.09 9.82 10.34
CA GLU A 48 -0.68 11.22 10.51
C GLU A 48 0.85 11.31 10.60
N ASN A 49 1.38 11.75 11.75
CA ASN A 49 2.81 11.84 12.03
C ASN A 49 3.34 10.65 12.85
N ARG A 50 2.52 9.61 13.08
CA ARG A 50 2.93 8.44 13.85
C ARG A 50 3.77 7.49 12.98
N PRO A 51 4.86 6.93 13.51
CA PRO A 51 5.63 5.92 12.79
C PRO A 51 4.80 4.66 12.60
N TYR A 52 4.92 4.04 11.43
CA TYR A 52 4.26 2.77 11.10
C TYR A 52 5.14 1.91 10.20
N VAL A 53 4.89 0.61 10.18
CA VAL A 53 5.52 -0.34 9.26
C VAL A 53 4.63 -0.58 8.05
N TYR A 54 5.21 -0.54 6.86
CA TYR A 54 4.53 -0.97 5.63
C TYR A 54 4.88 -2.44 5.33
N ILE A 55 3.86 -3.27 5.15
CA ILE A 55 4.00 -4.68 4.76
C ILE A 55 3.27 -4.87 3.44
N SER A 56 3.99 -5.31 2.42
CA SER A 56 3.39 -5.76 1.16
C SER A 56 3.18 -7.26 1.21
N ASN A 57 1.93 -7.72 1.35
CA ASN A 57 1.60 -9.13 1.24
C ASN A 57 1.46 -9.53 -0.24
N ARG A 58 2.51 -10.14 -0.78
CA ARG A 58 2.64 -10.49 -2.20
C ARG A 58 2.18 -11.93 -2.49
N ALA A 59 1.01 -12.30 -1.98
CA ALA A 59 0.44 -13.63 -2.21
C ALA A 59 -0.06 -13.83 -3.67
N ASN A 60 -0.42 -12.74 -4.35
CA ASN A 60 -0.91 -12.76 -5.73
C ASN A 60 0.20 -12.45 -6.74
N SER A 61 0.01 -12.90 -7.98
CA SER A 61 0.87 -12.54 -9.11
C SER A 61 0.48 -11.16 -9.65
N TYR A 62 1.35 -10.17 -9.47
CA TYR A 62 1.16 -8.80 -9.98
C TYR A 62 2.50 -8.17 -10.31
N ASN A 63 2.49 -7.18 -11.19
CA ASN A 63 3.68 -6.46 -11.62
C ASN A 63 3.77 -5.10 -10.93
N VAL A 64 4.98 -4.57 -10.79
CA VAL A 64 5.20 -3.18 -10.37
C VAL A 64 5.98 -2.49 -11.48
N ASN A 65 5.49 -1.35 -11.94
CA ASN A 65 6.23 -0.49 -12.86
C ASN A 65 7.46 0.08 -12.12
N PRO A 66 8.70 -0.27 -12.53
CA PRO A 66 9.89 0.17 -11.80
C PRO A 66 10.06 1.69 -11.76
N MET A 67 9.50 2.42 -12.74
CA MET A 67 9.52 3.88 -12.76
C MET A 67 8.82 4.50 -11.56
N ALA A 68 7.84 3.79 -10.98
CA ALA A 68 7.10 4.26 -9.83
C ALA A 68 7.98 4.41 -8.56
N TYR A 69 9.08 3.64 -8.44
CA TYR A 69 10.03 3.80 -7.34
C TYR A 69 10.92 5.03 -7.51
N ILE A 70 11.37 5.29 -8.74
CA ILE A 70 12.28 6.40 -9.06
C ILE A 70 11.59 7.74 -8.82
N GLN A 71 10.33 7.86 -9.22
CA GLN A 71 9.60 9.13 -9.21
C GLN A 71 9.08 9.52 -7.82
N ASN A 72 8.82 8.54 -6.95
CA ASN A 72 8.26 8.82 -5.63
C ASN A 72 9.31 9.11 -4.54
N ASN A 73 10.61 9.04 -4.87
CA ASN A 73 11.69 9.10 -3.87
C ASN A 73 11.46 8.10 -2.71
N VAL A 74 10.69 7.04 -2.98
CA VAL A 74 10.44 5.93 -2.06
C VAL A 74 11.74 5.14 -2.07
N LEU A 75 12.62 5.53 -1.15
CA LEU A 75 13.78 4.73 -0.80
C LEU A 75 13.24 3.34 -0.41
N ILE A 76 13.67 2.35 -1.19
CA ILE A 76 13.84 0.98 -0.72
C ILE A 76 14.43 0.95 0.69
#